data_AF-A0A914QPM3-F1
#
_entry.id   AF-A0A914QPM3-F1
#
_cell.length_a   1.000
_cell.length_b   1.000
_cell.length_c   1.000
_cell.angle_alpha   90.00
_cell.angle_beta   90.00
_cell.angle_gamma   90.00
#
_symmetry.space_group_name_H-M   'P 1'
#
loop_
_entity.id
_entity.type
_entity.pdbx_description
1 polymer ?
#
loop_
_entity_poly.entity_id
_entity_poly.type
_entity_poly.pdbx_seq_one_letter_code
_entity_poly.pdbx_strand_id
1 'polypeptide(L)'
;MEFIDGGRKFRCPFCHTSSQVEEMYFAHLDHTGRRTDIQHRQELYLGSYEFVATKLYCKNSVPPKQPAFIFFLDVSYNAIRSGLVDIFCKQLPYLLKNLPKFVSFEKIGVL
;
A
#
# COMPACT_ATOMS: atom_id res chain seq x y z
N MET A 1 -15.56 16.07 3.76
CA MET A 1 -14.51 16.66 4.61
C MET A 1 -14.81 18.15 4.72
N GLU A 2 -14.85 18.70 5.92
CA GLU A 2 -15.23 20.10 6.11
C GLU A 2 -14.20 20.82 6.96
N PHE A 3 -13.66 21.89 6.41
CA PHE A 3 -12.74 22.78 7.11
C PHE A 3 -13.52 24.01 7.54
N ILE A 4 -13.28 24.47 8.77
CA ILE A 4 -13.97 25.60 9.40
C ILE A 4 -12.94 26.54 10.03
N ASP A 5 -13.40 27.67 10.57
CA ASP A 5 -12.55 28.63 11.28
C ASP A 5 -11.37 29.12 10.41
N GLY A 6 -11.70 29.51 9.16
CA GLY A 6 -10.72 29.96 8.17
C GLY A 6 -9.72 28.88 7.71
N GLY A 7 -9.99 27.61 8.01
CA GLY A 7 -9.13 26.47 7.67
C GLY A 7 -8.34 25.92 8.87
N ARG A 8 -8.47 26.53 10.05
CA ARG A 8 -7.73 26.15 11.27
C ARG A 8 -8.27 24.91 11.96
N LYS A 9 -9.51 24.53 11.66
CA LYS A 9 -10.16 23.36 12.23
C LYS A 9 -10.75 22.48 11.14
N PHE A 10 -10.74 21.19 11.38
CA PHE A 10 -11.38 20.17 10.54
C PHE A 10 -12.50 19.50 11.32
N ARG A 11 -13.68 19.39 10.70
CA ARG A 11 -14.83 18.64 11.22
C ARG A 11 -14.91 17.29 10.53
N CYS A 12 -14.81 16.22 11.32
CA CYS A 12 -14.88 14.86 10.82
C CYS A 12 -16.27 14.57 10.23
N PRO A 13 -16.39 14.09 8.97
CA PRO A 13 -17.69 13.78 8.37
C PRO A 13 -18.35 12.51 8.95
N PHE A 14 -17.60 11.68 9.69
CA PHE A 14 -18.10 10.41 10.24
C PHE A 14 -18.63 10.56 11.66
N CYS A 15 -17.95 11.33 12.52
CA CYS A 15 -18.30 11.48 13.94
C CYS A 15 -18.60 12.92 14.37
N HIS A 16 -18.45 13.89 13.46
CA HIS A 16 -18.68 15.33 13.71
C HIS A 16 -17.79 16.01 14.75
N THR A 17 -16.84 15.30 15.37
CA THR A 17 -15.80 15.90 16.21
C THR A 17 -14.94 16.87 15.40
N SER A 18 -14.60 18.01 16.02
CA SER A 18 -13.70 19.00 15.45
C SER A 18 -12.28 18.83 16.00
N SER A 19 -11.28 18.83 15.12
CA SER A 19 -9.86 18.79 15.47
C SER A 19 -9.12 20.01 14.94
N GLN A 20 -8.02 20.37 15.58
CA GLN A 20 -7.13 21.43 15.09
C GLN A 20 -6.34 20.92 13.87
N VAL A 21 -6.19 21.79 12.87
CA VAL A 21 -5.34 21.52 11.70
C VAL A 21 -3.90 21.84 12.07
N GLU A 22 -2.99 20.91 11.80
CA GLU A 22 -1.56 21.09 12.01
C GLU A 22 -1.01 22.20 11.11
N GLU A 23 -0.06 22.99 11.63
CA GLU A 23 0.49 24.16 10.94
C GLU A 23 1.07 23.81 9.56
N MET A 24 1.79 22.69 9.46
CA MET A 24 2.36 22.21 8.20
C MET A 24 1.31 21.74 7.17
N TYR A 25 0.08 21.45 7.61
CA TYR A 25 -1.03 20.99 6.77
C TYR A 25 -2.03 22.12 6.45
N PHE A 26 -1.89 23.27 7.09
CA PHE A 26 -2.83 24.39 7.03
C PHE A 26 -2.90 25.02 5.63
N ALA A 27 -4.12 25.34 5.21
CA ALA A 27 -4.39 26.17 4.05
C ALA A 27 -5.69 26.96 4.29
N HIS A 28 -5.76 28.15 3.70
CA HIS A 28 -6.92 29.03 3.83
C HIS A 28 -8.16 28.46 3.12
N LEU A 29 -9.34 28.90 3.57
CA LEU A 29 -10.59 28.70 2.85
C LEU A 29 -10.82 29.85 1.86
N ASP A 30 -11.45 29.54 0.75
CA ASP A 30 -11.99 30.51 -0.18
C ASP A 30 -13.33 31.07 0.32
N HIS A 31 -13.92 31.98 -0.46
CA HIS A 31 -15.20 32.62 -0.17
C HIS A 31 -16.39 31.63 -0.14
N THR A 32 -16.23 30.41 -0.65
CA THR A 32 -17.23 29.34 -0.61
C THR A 32 -17.03 28.37 0.56
N GLY A 33 -16.01 28.60 1.39
CA GLY A 33 -15.64 27.72 2.50
C GLY A 33 -14.87 26.47 2.06
N ARG A 34 -14.41 26.41 0.81
CA ARG A 34 -13.56 25.32 0.31
C ARG A 34 -12.09 25.65 0.53
N ARG A 35 -11.28 24.65 0.82
CA ARG A 35 -9.84 24.85 0.98
C ARG A 35 -9.19 25.19 -0.36
N THR A 36 -8.32 26.20 -0.38
CA THR A 36 -7.76 26.75 -1.63
C THR A 36 -6.86 25.78 -2.39
N ASP A 37 -6.21 24.84 -1.69
CA ASP A 37 -5.30 23.85 -2.26
C ASP A 37 -5.96 22.48 -2.49
N ILE A 38 -7.29 22.38 -2.36
CA ILE A 38 -8.01 21.11 -2.38
C ILE A 38 -7.70 20.26 -3.62
N GLN A 39 -7.58 20.87 -4.80
CA GLN A 39 -7.30 20.17 -6.07
C GLN A 39 -5.85 19.69 -6.19
N HIS A 40 -4.93 20.25 -5.42
CA HIS A 40 -3.52 19.82 -5.39
C HIS A 40 -3.29 18.66 -4.42
N ARG A 41 -4.33 18.27 -3.68
CA ARG A 41 -4.30 17.32 -2.56
C ARG A 41 -5.14 16.10 -2.88
N GLN A 42 -4.47 15.02 -3.26
CA GLN A 42 -5.15 13.77 -3.63
C GLN A 42 -6.08 13.28 -2.52
N GLU A 43 -5.68 13.43 -1.26
CA GLU A 43 -6.47 12.98 -0.12
C GLU A 43 -7.73 13.81 0.14
N LEU A 44 -7.85 14.98 -0.49
CA LEU A 44 -9.01 15.86 -0.35
C LEU A 44 -9.89 15.94 -1.60
N TYR A 45 -9.35 15.56 -2.77
CA TYR A 45 -10.03 15.68 -4.06
C TYR A 45 -10.43 14.34 -4.68
N LEU A 46 -9.68 13.26 -4.40
CA LEU A 46 -9.92 11.95 -5.00
C LEU A 46 -10.54 10.97 -3.99
N GLY A 47 -11.37 10.05 -4.50
CA GLY A 47 -11.95 8.97 -3.68
C GLY A 47 -11.00 7.80 -3.41
N SER A 48 -9.86 7.75 -4.09
CA SER A 48 -8.83 6.70 -3.92
C SER A 48 -7.46 7.29 -4.17
N TYR A 49 -6.55 7.03 -3.23
CA TYR A 49 -5.18 7.55 -3.19
C TYR A 49 -4.37 6.71 -2.18
N GLU A 50 -3.06 6.92 -2.13
CA GLU A 50 -2.17 6.18 -1.22
C GLU A 50 -1.45 7.14 -0.26
N PHE A 51 -1.27 6.72 0.99
CA PHE A 51 -0.41 7.42 1.95
C PHE A 51 0.87 6.63 2.19
N VAL A 52 1.97 7.36 2.37
CA VAL A 52 3.21 6.77 2.88
C VAL A 52 3.05 6.52 4.38
N ALA A 53 3.03 5.25 4.77
CA ALA A 53 2.94 4.85 6.16
C ALA A 53 4.20 5.27 6.94
N THR A 54 4.01 5.92 8.09
CA THR A 54 5.12 6.24 9.00
C THR A 54 5.57 5.00 9.78
N LYS A 55 6.73 5.08 10.45
CA LYS A 55 7.27 3.95 11.24
C LYS A 55 6.31 3.43 12.30
N LEU A 56 5.42 4.27 12.83
CA LEU A 56 4.41 3.87 13.83
C LEU A 56 3.41 2.83 13.30
N TYR A 57 3.22 2.77 11.98
CA TYR A 57 2.40 1.75 11.32
C TYR A 57 3.18 0.46 11.02
N CYS A 58 4.49 0.43 11.26
CA CYS A 58 5.33 -0.74 11.01
C CYS A 58 5.48 -1.59 12.28
N LYS A 59 5.57 -2.92 12.11
CA LYS A 59 5.80 -3.86 13.22
C LYS A 59 7.07 -3.47 13.99
N ASN A 60 6.92 -3.24 15.30
CA ASN A 60 7.99 -2.80 16.20
C ASN A 60 8.69 -1.49 15.76
N SER A 61 8.00 -0.62 15.02
CA SER A 61 8.58 0.61 14.45
C SER A 61 9.76 0.40 13.48
N VAL A 62 9.92 -0.81 12.96
CA VAL A 62 10.97 -1.17 12.00
C VAL A 62 10.36 -1.35 10.62
N PRO A 63 10.92 -0.74 9.55
CA PRO A 63 10.44 -0.95 8.19
C PRO A 63 10.29 -2.45 7.86
N PRO A 64 9.20 -2.84 7.17
CA PRO A 64 8.98 -4.25 6.85
C PRO A 64 10.11 -4.78 5.98
N LYS A 65 10.45 -6.05 6.18
CA LYS A 65 11.34 -6.77 5.28
C LYS A 65 10.63 -7.03 3.96
N GLN A 66 11.41 -7.19 2.90
CA GLN A 66 10.89 -7.62 1.62
C GLN A 66 10.15 -8.96 1.74
N PRO A 67 9.05 -9.14 0.99
CA PRO A 67 8.38 -10.43 0.90
C PRO A 67 9.30 -11.46 0.21
N ALA A 68 8.94 -12.72 0.35
CA ALA A 68 9.62 -13.84 -0.28
C ALA A 68 8.60 -14.75 -0.95
N PHE A 69 8.97 -15.32 -2.10
CA PHE A 69 8.20 -16.37 -2.74
C PHE A 69 8.70 -17.73 -2.29
N ILE A 70 7.80 -18.54 -1.73
CA ILE A 70 8.08 -19.93 -1.35
C ILE A 70 7.21 -20.83 -2.21
N PHE A 71 7.85 -21.62 -3.07
CA PHE A 71 7.18 -22.58 -3.93
C PHE A 71 7.20 -23.95 -3.26
N PHE A 72 6.02 -24.52 -3.00
CA PHE A 72 5.88 -25.89 -2.51
C PHE A 72 5.49 -26.79 -3.67
N LEU A 73 6.27 -27.85 -3.91
CA LEU A 73 5.99 -28.80 -4.98
C LEU A 73 5.58 -30.16 -4.41
N ASP A 74 4.35 -30.59 -4.73
CA ASP A 74 3.96 -31.98 -4.47
C ASP A 74 4.78 -32.93 -5.36
N VAL A 75 5.53 -33.83 -4.73
CA VAL A 75 6.31 -34.89 -5.39
C VAL A 75 5.74 -36.29 -5.15
N SER A 76 4.44 -36.37 -4.81
CA SER A 76 3.71 -37.62 -4.72
C SER A 76 3.72 -38.42 -6.03
N TYR A 77 3.44 -39.72 -5.94
CA TYR A 77 3.34 -40.60 -7.10
C TYR A 77 2.40 -40.04 -8.19
N ASN A 78 1.26 -39.47 -7.77
CA ASN A 78 0.29 -38.91 -8.71
C ASN A 78 0.82 -37.67 -9.43
N ALA A 79 1.49 -36.75 -8.71
CA ALA A 79 2.07 -35.54 -9.28
C ALA A 79 3.22 -35.83 -10.26
N ILE A 80 4.00 -36.88 -9.99
CA ILE A 80 5.01 -37.37 -10.93
C ILE A 80 4.35 -38.02 -12.15
N ARG A 81 3.39 -38.93 -11.94
CA ARG A 81 2.71 -39.66 -13.01
C ARG A 81 1.95 -38.73 -13.96
N SER A 82 1.38 -37.64 -13.46
CA SER A 82 0.68 -36.65 -14.27
C SER A 82 1.62 -35.71 -15.05
N GLY A 83 2.94 -35.79 -14.82
CA GLY A 83 3.94 -34.91 -15.44
C GLY A 83 4.02 -33.50 -14.85
N LEU A 84 3.35 -33.24 -13.72
CA LEU A 84 3.33 -31.91 -13.09
C LEU A 84 4.73 -31.49 -12.65
N VAL A 85 5.45 -32.39 -11.97
CA VAL A 85 6.82 -32.14 -11.48
C VAL A 85 7.76 -31.79 -12.63
N ASP A 86 7.66 -32.52 -13.74
CA ASP A 86 8.51 -32.29 -14.93
C ASP A 86 8.24 -30.93 -15.57
N ILE A 87 6.97 -30.59 -15.79
CA ILE A 87 6.58 -29.28 -16.34
C ILE A 87 7.01 -28.15 -15.40
N PHE A 88 6.77 -28.31 -14.10
CA PHE A 88 7.14 -27.31 -13.10
C PHE A 88 8.64 -27.04 -13.12
N CYS A 89 9.47 -28.08 -13.03
CA CYS A 89 10.93 -27.93 -13.05
C CYS A 89 11.43 -27.29 -14.36
N LYS A 90 10.81 -27.59 -15.51
CA LYS A 90 11.15 -26.98 -16.81
C LYS A 90 10.76 -25.50 -16.89
N GLN A 91 9.61 -25.12 -16.33
CA GLN A 91 9.08 -23.75 -16.42
C GLN A 91 9.56 -22.82 -15.30
N LEU A 92 9.96 -23.37 -14.15
CA LEU A 92 10.38 -22.58 -12.99
C LEU A 92 11.44 -21.53 -13.34
N PRO A 93 12.52 -21.81 -14.10
CA PRO A 93 13.49 -20.79 -14.46
C PRO A 93 12.90 -19.60 -15.25
N TYR A 94 11.88 -19.85 -16.07
CA TYR A 94 11.16 -18.80 -16.79
C TYR A 94 10.27 -18.00 -15.83
N LEU A 95 9.55 -18.66 -14.93
CA LEU A 95 8.71 -18.00 -13.92
C LEU A 95 9.55 -17.09 -13.02
N LEU A 96 10.69 -17.57 -12.51
CA LEU A 96 11.57 -16.80 -11.63
C LEU A 96 12.12 -15.53 -12.30
N LYS A 97 12.33 -15.54 -13.62
CA LYS A 97 12.78 -14.35 -14.36
C LYS A 97 11.69 -13.27 -14.46
N ASN A 98 10.44 -13.70 -14.48
CA ASN A 98 9.25 -12.86 -14.70
C ASN A 98 8.49 -12.51 -13.43
N LEU A 99 9.03 -12.84 -12.25
CA LEU A 99 8.44 -12.39 -10.99
C LEU A 99 8.40 -10.85 -10.94
N PRO A 100 7.32 -10.25 -10.38
CA PRO A 100 7.22 -8.81 -10.22
C PRO A 100 8.42 -8.25 -9.44
N LYS A 101 9.03 -7.16 -9.91
CA LYS A 101 10.19 -6.55 -9.25
C LYS A 101 9.81 -5.17 -8.77
N PHE A 102 9.35 -5.05 -7.53
CA PHE A 102 8.87 -3.77 -7.03
C PHE A 102 10.00 -2.89 -6.48
N VAL A 103 10.92 -3.40 -5.63
CA VAL A 103 12.15 -2.70 -5.21
C VAL A 103 13.18 -3.71 -4.65
N SER A 104 14.14 -4.15 -5.47
CA SER A 104 15.29 -5.03 -5.11
C SER A 104 14.98 -6.42 -4.52
N PHE A 105 16.04 -7.24 -4.44
CA PHE A 105 16.06 -8.71 -4.45
C PHE A 105 15.08 -9.44 -3.53
N GLU A 106 14.13 -10.14 -4.15
CA GLU A 106 13.25 -11.09 -3.49
C GLU A 106 14.02 -12.37 -3.16
N LYS A 107 13.81 -12.89 -1.95
CA LYS A 107 14.32 -14.22 -1.60
C LYS A 107 13.37 -15.27 -2.19
N ILE A 108 13.94 -16.28 -2.84
CA ILE A 108 13.20 -17.38 -3.45
C ILE A 108 13.59 -18.67 -2.72
N GLY A 109 12.58 -19.41 -2.27
CA GLY A 109 12.73 -20.75 -1.72
C GLY A 109 11.86 -21.75 -2.51
N VAL A 110 12.37 -22.96 -2.71
CA VAL A 110 11.61 -24.09 -3.25
C VAL A 110 11.72 -25.23 -2.24
N LEU A 111 10.57 -25.77 -1.83
CA LEU A 111 10.44 -26.85 -0.86
C LEU A 111 9.67 -28.03 -1.45
#